data_AF-A0A9W4KAY0-F1
#
_entry.id   AF-A0A9W4KAY0-F1
#
_cell.length_a   1.000
_cell.length_b   1.000
_cell.length_c   1.000
_cell.angle_alpha   90.00
_cell.angle_beta   90.00
_cell.angle_gamma   90.00
#
_symmetry.space_group_name_H-M   'P 1'
#
loop_
_entity.id
_entity.type
_entity.pdbx_description
1 polymer ?
#
loop_
_entity_poly.entity_id
_entity_poly.type
_entity_poly.pdbx_seq_one_letter_code
_entity_poly.pdbx_strand_id
1 'polypeptide(L)'
;MQLALPNDVLLLIGEQLEQKGDRWNLIFASRHFHDLFLPLVYQKVFINHWQHANSFLHAILKRPALARAARELDLTGWQAKIVSDDECNQIQASAALRAWLDAVSCSKIESDQWAQRLGQGLADAWVALILPLLSQLRKISLAYTTNSPYLDRIMRRAVNCEKPFSVQPFRHLREVLLHHREDLDHSEHLDDAGGETQVSSTLLLPFFQLPSVRAITANSVVDPSTITPTSEESDEKPRLGFSSITDIDLRASSGNHGMETLVSSCADLKSFKYQHSDSHVLSHGYQPSAFHRSLTHSKKSLQTLWLDHYGSHYPFTAAGLNQSHDEWFGSLVDFTVLQEVRVRLPNLLDIRYQNEPTTPLMECLPSSLETLYIEGCQERYLGMLVSQLQTVIKNRRTRFPRLKRVDIEGAFQNVSSDDEDHVANSGPEVLEAVIKDKIYQAAEPLHIDCVSAGLELHLHDRALSHI
;
A
#
# COMPACT_ATOMS: atom_id res chain seq x y z
N MET A 1 -21.38 -41.98 28.21
CA MET A 1 -20.17 -41.46 27.55
C MET A 1 -20.50 -40.09 26.96
N GLN A 2 -20.03 -39.00 27.57
CA GLN A 2 -20.11 -37.68 26.94
C GLN A 2 -18.97 -37.61 25.91
N LEU A 3 -19.31 -37.53 24.63
CA LEU A 3 -18.38 -37.18 23.57
C LEU A 3 -18.01 -35.70 23.74
N ALA A 4 -16.98 -35.42 24.54
CA ALA A 4 -16.40 -34.10 24.61
C ALA A 4 -15.53 -33.89 23.36
N LEU A 5 -15.84 -32.84 22.59
CA LEU A 5 -15.00 -32.43 21.47
C LEU A 5 -13.61 -32.01 21.99
N PRO A 6 -12.51 -32.40 21.34
CA PRO A 6 -11.17 -31.93 21.70
C PRO A 6 -11.04 -30.40 21.58
N ASN A 7 -10.19 -29.80 22.41
CA ASN A 7 -9.95 -28.35 22.41
C ASN A 7 -9.53 -27.83 21.02
N ASP A 8 -8.71 -28.58 20.28
CA ASP A 8 -8.25 -28.18 18.95
C ASP A 8 -9.42 -28.08 17.96
N VAL A 9 -10.40 -28.99 18.06
CA VAL A 9 -11.61 -28.97 17.23
C VAL A 9 -12.50 -27.78 17.61
N LEU A 10 -12.64 -27.50 18.91
CA LEU A 10 -13.38 -26.34 19.40
C LEU A 10 -12.74 -25.02 18.91
N LEU A 11 -11.40 -24.91 18.94
CA LEU A 11 -10.68 -23.75 18.43
C LEU A 11 -10.88 -23.56 16.92
N LEU A 12 -10.81 -24.63 16.14
CA LEU A 12 -11.09 -24.59 14.70
C LEU A 12 -12.53 -24.11 14.44
N ILE A 13 -13.51 -24.57 15.20
CA ILE A 13 -14.90 -24.08 15.10
C ILE A 13 -14.94 -22.58 15.38
N GLY A 14 -14.29 -22.11 16.45
CA GLY A 14 -14.23 -20.69 16.78
C GLY A 14 -13.55 -19.83 15.72
N GLU A 15 -12.50 -20.35 15.05
CA GLU A 15 -11.79 -19.67 13.96
C GLU A 15 -12.68 -19.47 12.73
N GLN A 16 -13.60 -20.41 12.45
CA GLN A 16 -14.53 -20.35 11.33
C GLN A 16 -15.73 -19.42 11.58
N LEU A 17 -15.97 -18.97 12.81
CA LEU A 17 -17.03 -17.99 13.09
C LEU A 17 -16.63 -16.65 12.46
N GLU A 18 -17.35 -16.22 11.42
CA GLU A 18 -17.04 -14.97 10.70
C GLU A 18 -17.33 -13.74 11.55
N GLN A 19 -18.39 -13.78 12.38
CA GLN A 19 -18.77 -12.63 13.19
C GLN A 19 -17.98 -12.58 14.50
N LYS A 20 -17.35 -11.43 14.75
CA LYS A 20 -16.63 -11.14 16.00
C LYS A 20 -17.54 -11.28 17.22
N GLY A 21 -18.81 -10.90 17.12
CA GLY A 21 -19.80 -11.02 18.19
C GLY A 21 -19.99 -12.48 18.64
N ASP A 22 -20.05 -13.41 17.71
CA ASP A 22 -20.21 -14.83 18.02
C ASP A 22 -19.00 -15.41 18.75
N ARG A 23 -17.79 -15.00 18.36
CA ARG A 23 -16.56 -15.37 19.07
C ARG A 23 -16.54 -14.85 20.51
N TRP A 24 -17.05 -13.64 20.74
CA TRP A 24 -17.20 -13.10 22.09
C TRP A 24 -18.23 -13.88 22.91
N ASN A 25 -19.36 -14.26 22.30
CA ASN A 25 -20.41 -15.03 22.97
C ASN A 25 -19.90 -16.41 23.46
N LEU A 26 -18.95 -17.03 22.74
CA LEU A 26 -18.32 -18.27 23.17
C LEU A 26 -17.64 -18.15 24.54
N ILE A 27 -16.99 -17.01 24.82
CA ILE A 27 -16.30 -16.77 26.10
C ILE A 27 -17.28 -16.82 27.28
N PHE A 28 -18.55 -16.46 27.06
CA PHE A 28 -19.57 -16.44 28.10
C PHE A 28 -20.29 -17.78 28.31
N ALA A 29 -20.04 -18.79 27.47
CA ALA A 29 -20.76 -20.06 27.53
C ALA A 29 -20.37 -20.92 28.75
N SER A 30 -19.08 -20.99 29.10
CA SER A 30 -18.58 -21.72 30.27
C SER A 30 -17.15 -21.28 30.64
N ARG A 31 -16.65 -21.69 31.82
CA ARG A 31 -15.25 -21.43 32.21
C ARG A 31 -14.24 -22.05 31.24
N HIS A 32 -14.53 -23.26 30.77
CA HIS A 32 -13.67 -23.95 29.79
C HIS A 32 -13.60 -23.17 28.47
N PHE A 33 -14.75 -22.72 27.97
CA PHE A 33 -14.82 -21.90 26.76
C PHE A 33 -14.18 -20.53 26.97
N HIS A 34 -14.37 -19.91 28.14
CA HIS A 34 -13.70 -18.66 28.50
C HIS A 34 -12.18 -18.79 28.33
N ASP A 35 -11.58 -19.79 28.97
CA ASP A 35 -10.12 -19.96 28.93
C ASP A 35 -9.61 -20.37 27.55
N LEU A 36 -10.41 -21.13 26.80
CA LEU A 36 -10.06 -21.60 25.46
C LEU A 36 -10.15 -20.50 24.39
N PHE A 37 -11.25 -19.73 24.37
CA PHE A 37 -11.55 -18.76 23.31
C PHE A 37 -11.08 -17.33 23.62
N LEU A 38 -10.75 -17.00 24.87
CA LEU A 38 -10.24 -15.67 25.20
C LEU A 38 -8.97 -15.30 24.39
N PRO A 39 -7.95 -16.16 24.23
CA PRO A 39 -6.81 -15.86 23.35
C PRO A 39 -7.22 -15.67 21.89
N LEU A 40 -8.21 -16.43 21.40
CA LEU A 40 -8.70 -16.36 20.03
C LEU A 40 -9.35 -14.99 19.74
N VAL A 41 -10.15 -14.48 20.68
CA VAL A 41 -10.77 -13.15 20.57
C VAL A 41 -9.73 -12.04 20.56
N TYR A 42 -8.61 -12.21 21.28
CA TYR A 42 -7.51 -11.25 21.31
C TYR A 42 -6.52 -11.41 20.15
N GLN A 43 -6.70 -12.40 19.27
CA GLN A 43 -5.79 -12.63 18.14
C GLN A 43 -5.84 -11.49 17.11
N LYS A 44 -7.05 -10.97 16.84
CA LYS A 44 -7.29 -9.84 15.92
C LYS A 44 -7.88 -8.66 16.68
N VAL A 45 -7.07 -7.64 16.88
CA VAL A 45 -7.40 -6.47 17.69
C VAL A 45 -7.75 -5.31 16.77
N PHE A 46 -8.95 -4.76 16.93
CA PHE A 46 -9.44 -3.61 16.20
C PHE A 46 -9.65 -2.46 17.17
N ILE A 47 -9.01 -1.32 16.92
CA ILE A 47 -9.04 -0.15 17.80
C ILE A 47 -9.48 1.07 16.98
N ASN A 48 -10.67 1.56 17.26
CA ASN A 48 -11.32 2.62 16.48
C ASN A 48 -11.30 3.98 17.19
N HIS A 49 -10.88 4.05 18.45
CA HIS A 49 -10.76 5.31 19.20
C HIS A 49 -10.02 5.08 20.52
N TRP A 50 -9.70 6.17 21.21
CA TRP A 50 -8.90 6.15 22.44
C TRP A 50 -9.49 5.30 23.57
N GLN A 51 -10.82 5.26 23.76
CA GLN A 51 -11.42 4.41 24.82
C GLN A 51 -11.18 2.91 24.56
N HIS A 52 -11.23 2.46 23.30
CA HIS A 52 -10.89 1.09 22.93
C HIS A 52 -9.40 0.83 23.19
N ALA A 53 -8.53 1.78 22.80
CA ALA A 53 -7.09 1.69 23.03
C ALA A 53 -6.76 1.60 24.53
N ASN A 54 -7.36 2.46 25.34
CA ASN A 54 -7.19 2.50 26.79
C ASN A 54 -7.65 1.19 27.45
N SER A 55 -8.84 0.72 27.09
CA SER A 55 -9.40 -0.54 27.60
C SER A 55 -8.52 -1.73 27.22
N PHE A 56 -8.06 -1.78 25.97
CA PHE A 56 -7.17 -2.82 25.49
C PHE A 56 -5.81 -2.79 26.19
N LEU A 57 -5.18 -1.61 26.29
CA LEU A 57 -3.91 -1.41 26.98
C LEU A 57 -4.00 -1.87 28.44
N HIS A 58 -5.05 -1.47 29.15
CA HIS A 58 -5.29 -1.94 30.51
C HIS A 58 -5.46 -3.45 30.63
N ALA A 59 -6.17 -4.07 29.68
CA ALA A 59 -6.36 -5.52 29.66
C ALA A 59 -5.02 -6.26 29.47
N ILE A 60 -4.19 -5.82 28.53
CA ILE A 60 -2.90 -6.48 28.23
C ILE A 60 -1.83 -6.20 29.28
N LEU A 61 -1.85 -5.03 29.94
CA LEU A 61 -0.99 -4.74 31.09
C LEU A 61 -1.34 -5.62 32.30
N LYS A 62 -2.64 -5.85 32.55
CA LYS A 62 -3.10 -6.75 33.63
C LYS A 62 -2.89 -8.23 33.31
N ARG A 63 -2.99 -8.60 32.03
CA ARG A 63 -2.88 -9.99 31.55
C ARG A 63 -1.94 -10.07 30.34
N PRO A 64 -0.60 -10.13 30.55
CA PRO A 64 0.37 -10.18 29.46
C PRO A 64 0.20 -11.35 28.48
N ALA A 65 -0.48 -12.44 28.91
CA ALA A 65 -0.85 -13.54 28.03
C ALA A 65 -1.73 -13.10 26.85
N LEU A 66 -2.58 -12.09 27.04
CA LEU A 66 -3.43 -11.52 25.98
C LEU A 66 -2.59 -10.74 24.96
N ALA A 67 -1.59 -10.00 25.43
CA ALA A 67 -0.63 -9.31 24.56
C ALA A 67 0.12 -10.31 23.65
N ARG A 68 0.48 -11.47 24.20
CA ARG A 68 1.11 -12.58 23.45
C ARG A 68 0.14 -13.33 22.55
N ALA A 69 -1.17 -13.20 22.72
CA ALA A 69 -2.17 -13.82 21.85
C ALA A 69 -2.42 -12.97 20.59
N ALA A 70 -2.23 -11.65 20.67
CA ALA A 70 -2.38 -10.75 19.54
C ALA A 70 -1.45 -11.13 18.37
N ARG A 71 -2.02 -11.18 17.17
CA ARG A 71 -1.34 -11.48 15.90
C ARG A 71 -1.61 -10.38 14.88
N GLU A 72 -2.77 -9.75 14.94
CA GLU A 72 -3.15 -8.67 14.03
C GLU A 72 -3.64 -7.47 14.85
N LEU A 73 -3.16 -6.29 14.49
CA LEU A 73 -3.57 -5.03 15.08
C LEU A 73 -4.01 -4.10 13.95
N ASP A 74 -5.26 -3.64 14.01
CA ASP A 74 -5.87 -2.76 13.03
C ASP A 74 -6.41 -1.49 13.69
N LEU A 75 -5.90 -0.34 13.26
CA LEU A 75 -6.30 1.00 13.66
C LEU A 75 -6.70 1.87 12.47
N THR A 76 -6.91 1.29 11.29
CA THR A 76 -7.32 2.05 10.10
C THR A 76 -8.68 2.75 10.27
N GLY A 77 -9.54 2.17 11.11
CA GLY A 77 -10.84 2.73 11.49
C GLY A 77 -10.81 3.74 12.65
N TRP A 78 -9.66 4.33 12.98
CA TRP A 78 -9.59 5.32 14.05
C TRP A 78 -10.47 6.54 13.76
N GLN A 79 -11.24 6.94 14.77
CA GLN A 79 -12.12 8.10 14.78
C GLN A 79 -11.64 9.04 15.89
N ALA A 80 -11.32 10.28 15.51
CA ALA A 80 -11.01 11.32 16.48
C ALA A 80 -12.26 11.56 17.36
N LYS A 81 -12.14 11.24 18.65
CA LYS A 81 -13.17 11.52 19.66
C LYS A 81 -12.58 12.48 20.67
N ILE A 82 -13.33 13.55 20.95
CA ILE A 82 -12.98 14.51 21.99
C ILE A 82 -12.89 13.78 23.33
N VAL A 83 -11.83 14.03 24.08
CA VAL A 83 -11.65 13.57 25.45
C VAL A 83 -12.19 14.66 26.35
N SER A 84 -13.16 14.33 27.22
CA SER A 84 -13.62 15.28 28.23
C SER A 84 -12.56 15.50 29.32
N ASP A 85 -12.63 16.61 30.06
CA ASP A 85 -11.71 16.88 31.17
C ASP A 85 -11.72 15.76 32.22
N ASP A 86 -12.90 15.19 32.52
CA ASP A 86 -13.05 14.07 33.45
C ASP A 86 -12.34 12.80 32.94
N GLU A 87 -12.47 12.48 31.66
CA GLU A 87 -11.79 11.34 31.04
C GLU A 87 -10.27 11.57 30.95
N CYS A 88 -9.83 12.78 30.65
CA CYS A 88 -8.43 13.16 30.65
C CYS A 88 -7.82 12.97 32.05
N ASN A 89 -8.52 13.45 33.09
CA ASN A 89 -8.13 13.25 34.48
C ASN A 89 -8.04 11.76 34.85
N GLN A 90 -8.99 10.93 34.39
CA GLN A 90 -8.95 9.47 34.61
C GLN A 90 -7.75 8.81 33.93
N ILE A 91 -7.43 9.19 32.69
CA ILE A 91 -6.24 8.70 31.97
C ILE A 91 -4.98 9.09 32.76
N GLN A 92 -4.85 10.35 33.15
CA GLN A 92 -3.65 10.86 33.82
C GLN A 92 -3.46 10.31 35.25
N ALA A 93 -4.55 10.00 35.96
CA ALA A 93 -4.54 9.43 37.31
C ALA A 93 -4.29 7.91 37.33
N SER A 94 -4.33 7.25 36.17
CA SER A 94 -4.18 5.79 36.07
C SER A 94 -2.78 5.32 36.45
N ALA A 95 -2.65 4.69 37.62
CA ALA A 95 -1.36 4.21 38.15
C ALA A 95 -0.69 3.18 37.24
N ALA A 96 -1.47 2.26 36.65
CA ALA A 96 -0.94 1.25 35.73
C ALA A 96 -0.42 1.87 34.43
N LEU A 97 -1.11 2.91 33.92
CA LEU A 97 -0.66 3.64 32.74
C LEU A 97 0.60 4.44 33.05
N ARG A 98 0.65 5.16 34.18
CA ARG A 98 1.84 5.90 34.64
C ARG A 98 3.07 5.00 34.76
N ALA A 99 2.92 3.83 35.36
CA ALA A 99 4.00 2.85 35.46
C ALA A 99 4.50 2.38 34.08
N TRP A 100 3.58 2.16 33.13
CA TRP A 100 3.94 1.82 31.75
C TRP A 100 4.63 2.99 31.02
N LEU A 101 4.15 4.22 31.18
CA LEU A 101 4.76 5.42 30.60
C LEU A 101 6.20 5.62 31.08
N ASP A 102 6.46 5.42 32.37
CA ASP A 102 7.81 5.49 32.93
C ASP A 102 8.70 4.32 32.40
N ALA A 103 8.09 3.18 32.08
CA ALA A 103 8.76 2.04 31.46
C ALA A 103 8.99 2.19 29.94
N VAL A 104 8.28 3.07 29.25
CA VAL A 104 8.50 3.37 27.82
C VAL A 104 9.39 4.60 27.64
N SER A 105 9.29 5.58 28.52
CA SER A 105 9.99 6.86 28.42
C SER A 105 11.44 6.78 28.90
N CYS A 106 12.28 7.67 28.36
CA CYS A 106 13.68 7.86 28.76
C CYS A 106 13.85 8.94 29.82
N SER A 107 12.85 9.83 30.01
CA SER A 107 12.88 10.88 31.01
C SER A 107 11.49 11.15 31.61
N LYS A 108 11.46 11.84 32.75
CA LYS A 108 10.19 12.26 33.37
C LYS A 108 9.41 13.23 32.48
N ILE A 109 10.13 14.18 31.85
CA ILE A 109 9.56 15.15 30.91
C ILE A 109 8.88 14.44 29.75
N GLU A 110 9.53 13.42 29.18
CA GLU A 110 8.94 12.62 28.12
C GLU A 110 7.67 11.89 28.61
N SER A 111 7.72 11.26 29.78
CA SER A 111 6.57 10.56 30.38
C SER A 111 5.36 11.48 30.55
N ASP A 112 5.58 12.73 30.99
CA ASP A 112 4.52 13.73 31.13
C ASP A 112 3.98 14.22 29.78
N GLN A 113 4.85 14.35 28.75
CA GLN A 113 4.42 14.64 27.37
C GLN A 113 3.50 13.53 26.82
N TRP A 114 3.85 12.26 27.01
CA TRP A 114 2.99 11.14 26.62
C TRP A 114 1.64 11.22 27.34
N ALA A 115 1.63 11.41 28.66
CA ALA A 115 0.40 11.48 29.44
C ALA A 115 -0.54 12.59 28.95
N GLN A 116 0.01 13.77 28.64
CA GLN A 116 -0.76 14.88 28.09
C GLN A 116 -1.39 14.52 26.74
N ARG A 117 -0.63 13.90 25.84
CA ARG A 117 -1.08 13.57 24.47
C ARG A 117 -2.10 12.45 24.44
N LEU A 118 -1.99 11.47 25.34
CA LEU A 118 -3.04 10.48 25.55
C LEU A 118 -4.34 11.13 26.07
N GLY A 119 -4.21 12.11 26.96
CA GLY A 119 -5.34 12.91 27.46
C GLY A 119 -6.01 13.76 26.39
N GLN A 120 -5.33 14.04 25.27
CA GLN A 120 -5.91 14.67 24.08
C GLN A 120 -6.53 13.66 23.10
N GLY A 121 -6.39 12.35 23.37
CA GLY A 121 -6.95 11.30 22.51
C GLY A 121 -6.16 11.04 21.23
N LEU A 122 -4.90 11.49 21.15
CA LEU A 122 -4.07 11.36 19.96
C LEU A 122 -3.76 9.91 19.60
N ALA A 123 -4.09 9.53 18.37
CA ALA A 123 -4.00 8.15 17.89
C ALA A 123 -2.58 7.59 17.92
N ASP A 124 -1.61 8.37 17.43
CA ASP A 124 -0.21 7.96 17.30
C ASP A 124 0.41 7.60 18.66
N ALA A 125 0.09 8.36 19.71
CA ALA A 125 0.52 8.11 21.07
C ALA A 125 -0.06 6.78 21.61
N TRP A 126 -1.35 6.51 21.39
CA TRP A 126 -1.96 5.25 21.80
C TRP A 126 -1.36 4.05 21.09
N VAL A 127 -1.17 4.13 19.77
CA VAL A 127 -0.53 3.08 18.96
C VAL A 127 0.86 2.78 19.48
N ALA A 128 1.68 3.81 19.64
CA ALA A 128 3.08 3.70 19.97
C ALA A 128 3.30 3.09 21.38
N LEU A 129 2.36 3.26 22.31
CA LEU A 129 2.41 2.59 23.62
C LEU A 129 1.96 1.13 23.60
N ILE A 130 1.08 0.75 22.68
CA ILE A 130 0.58 -0.61 22.56
C ILE A 130 1.62 -1.52 21.90
N LEU A 131 2.27 -1.03 20.83
CA LEU A 131 3.15 -1.84 19.99
C LEU A 131 4.25 -2.61 20.73
N PRO A 132 4.96 -2.04 21.72
CA PRO A 132 5.99 -2.76 22.45
C PRO A 132 5.51 -3.99 23.21
N LEU A 133 4.22 -4.05 23.55
CA LEU A 133 3.63 -5.17 24.30
C LEU A 133 3.29 -6.35 23.38
N LEU A 134 3.21 -6.14 22.06
CA LEU A 134 2.72 -7.11 21.08
C LEU A 134 3.85 -7.94 20.45
N SER A 135 4.54 -8.71 21.27
CA SER A 135 5.71 -9.53 20.86
C SER A 135 5.45 -10.57 19.76
N GLN A 136 4.19 -10.89 19.47
CA GLN A 136 3.79 -11.91 18.51
C GLN A 136 3.01 -11.36 17.30
N LEU A 137 3.03 -10.04 17.12
CA LEU A 137 2.38 -9.37 16.02
C LEU A 137 2.91 -9.88 14.67
N ARG A 138 1.99 -10.21 13.76
CA ARG A 138 2.24 -10.69 12.39
C ARG A 138 1.78 -9.71 11.33
N LYS A 139 0.71 -8.97 11.61
CA LYS A 139 0.16 -7.95 10.73
C LYS A 139 -0.16 -6.70 11.53
N ILE A 140 0.17 -5.55 10.96
CA ILE A 140 -0.21 -4.25 11.50
C ILE A 140 -0.90 -3.44 10.41
N SER A 141 -1.98 -2.76 10.77
CA SER A 141 -2.70 -1.85 9.89
C SER A 141 -2.90 -0.54 10.64
N LEU A 142 -2.22 0.52 10.20
CA LEU A 142 -2.18 1.80 10.89
C LEU A 142 -2.84 2.88 10.03
N ALA A 143 -3.68 3.70 10.66
CA ALA A 143 -3.92 5.04 10.18
C ALA A 143 -2.72 5.91 10.57
N TYR A 144 -2.18 6.69 9.62
CA TYR A 144 -1.13 7.66 9.91
C TYR A 144 -1.49 9.03 9.34
N THR A 145 -0.90 10.03 9.96
CA THR A 145 -1.05 11.45 9.69
C THR A 145 0.26 12.00 9.12
N THR A 146 0.23 13.22 8.58
CA THR A 146 1.44 13.90 8.09
C THR A 146 2.53 13.98 9.17
N ASN A 147 2.13 14.07 10.44
CA ASN A 147 3.02 14.09 11.59
C ASN A 147 2.63 13.01 12.62
N SER A 148 3.48 12.01 12.83
CA SER A 148 3.29 10.91 13.79
C SER A 148 4.52 10.71 14.68
N PRO A 149 4.87 11.70 15.52
CA PRO A 149 6.17 11.74 16.22
C PRO A 149 6.33 10.63 17.26
N TYR A 150 5.24 10.17 17.87
CA TYR A 150 5.28 9.12 18.87
C TYR A 150 5.50 7.74 18.23
N LEU A 151 4.83 7.50 17.12
CA LEU A 151 5.03 6.28 16.33
C LEU A 151 6.43 6.23 15.77
N ASP A 152 6.90 7.31 15.12
CA ASP A 152 8.26 7.40 14.59
C ASP A 152 9.31 7.13 15.70
N ARG A 153 9.15 7.76 16.86
CA ARG A 153 10.04 7.55 18.01
C ARG A 153 10.08 6.08 18.45
N ILE A 154 8.94 5.42 18.58
CA ILE A 154 8.88 4.01 18.99
C ILE A 154 9.43 3.08 17.89
N MET A 155 9.20 3.39 16.62
CA MET A 155 9.74 2.61 15.52
C MET A 155 11.27 2.75 15.42
N ARG A 156 11.82 3.96 15.61
CA ARG A 156 13.28 4.16 15.70
C ARG A 156 13.89 3.38 16.87
N ARG A 157 13.25 3.42 18.05
CA ARG A 157 13.67 2.60 19.20
C ARG A 157 13.61 1.11 18.89
N ALA A 158 12.60 0.66 18.15
CA ALA A 158 12.49 -0.74 17.76
C ALA A 158 13.66 -1.16 16.86
N VAL A 159 13.95 -0.39 15.82
CA VAL A 159 15.10 -0.62 14.94
C VAL A 159 16.40 -0.69 15.73
N ASN A 160 16.63 0.27 16.62
CA ASN A 160 17.86 0.35 17.42
C ASN A 160 17.90 -0.61 18.61
N CYS A 161 16.84 -1.41 18.83
CA CYS A 161 16.68 -2.27 20.00
C CYS A 161 16.82 -1.50 21.34
N GLU A 162 16.32 -0.27 21.38
CA GLU A 162 16.30 0.57 22.57
C GLU A 162 15.03 0.33 23.40
N LYS A 163 15.08 0.70 24.69
CA LYS A 163 13.93 0.68 25.60
C LYS A 163 12.70 1.35 24.92
N PRO A 164 11.50 0.72 24.95
CA PRO A 164 11.07 -0.43 25.76
C PRO A 164 11.43 -1.82 25.18
N PHE A 165 12.12 -1.88 24.05
CA PHE A 165 12.55 -3.13 23.44
C PHE A 165 13.88 -3.59 24.06
N SER A 166 14.08 -4.90 24.14
CA SER A 166 15.30 -5.49 24.69
C SER A 166 16.02 -6.38 23.69
N VAL A 167 15.28 -7.19 22.91
CA VAL A 167 15.84 -8.04 21.85
C VAL A 167 14.85 -8.18 20.70
N GLN A 168 15.30 -7.91 19.47
CA GLN A 168 14.62 -8.18 18.20
C GLN A 168 13.10 -7.93 18.22
N PRO A 169 12.67 -6.66 18.29
CA PRO A 169 11.26 -6.34 18.25
C PRO A 169 10.63 -6.79 16.92
N PHE A 170 9.34 -7.11 16.99
CA PHE A 170 8.54 -7.46 15.80
C PHE A 170 9.10 -8.63 14.96
N ARG A 171 9.79 -9.60 15.58
CA ARG A 171 10.35 -10.81 14.92
C ARG A 171 9.34 -11.74 14.21
N HIS A 172 8.05 -11.43 14.31
CA HIS A 172 6.98 -12.16 13.65
C HIS A 172 6.18 -11.30 12.68
N LEU A 173 6.44 -9.99 12.62
CA LEU A 173 5.71 -9.03 11.80
C LEU A 173 6.07 -9.25 10.34
N ARG A 174 5.10 -9.61 9.51
CA ARG A 174 5.27 -9.93 8.09
C ARG A 174 4.58 -8.92 7.18
N GLU A 175 3.44 -8.40 7.59
CA GLU A 175 2.60 -7.51 6.79
C GLU A 175 2.42 -6.17 7.49
N VAL A 176 2.65 -5.08 6.75
CA VAL A 176 2.42 -3.71 7.20
C VAL A 176 1.47 -3.03 6.21
N LEU A 177 0.36 -2.52 6.73
CA LEU A 177 -0.57 -1.68 6.00
C LEU A 177 -0.55 -0.28 6.62
N LEU A 178 -0.24 0.74 5.83
CA LEU A 178 -0.30 2.13 6.25
C LEU A 178 -1.36 2.86 5.44
N HIS A 179 -2.26 3.55 6.12
CA HIS A 179 -3.32 4.32 5.50
C HIS A 179 -3.26 5.78 5.94
N HIS A 180 -2.96 6.69 5.01
CA HIS A 180 -2.98 8.12 5.28
C HIS A 180 -4.41 8.61 5.51
N ARG A 181 -4.62 9.38 6.58
CA ARG A 181 -5.91 9.91 7.00
C ARG A 181 -5.80 11.42 7.27
N GLU A 182 -6.13 12.21 6.25
CA GLU A 182 -6.12 13.69 6.32
C GLU A 182 -7.11 14.23 7.37
N ASP A 183 -8.22 13.54 7.62
CA ASP A 183 -9.20 13.94 8.63
C ASP A 183 -8.67 13.82 10.07
N LEU A 184 -7.55 13.13 10.27
CA LEU A 184 -6.84 13.03 11.55
C LEU A 184 -5.67 14.01 11.66
N ASP A 185 -5.34 14.76 10.58
CA ASP A 185 -4.35 15.83 10.66
C ASP A 185 -4.97 16.97 11.48
N HIS A 186 -4.56 17.08 12.74
CA HIS A 186 -4.92 18.21 13.58
C HIS A 186 -4.26 19.47 13.00
N SER A 187 -5.02 20.25 12.24
CA SER A 187 -4.62 21.56 11.69
C SER A 187 -4.53 22.64 12.77
N GLU A 188 -4.01 22.33 13.94
CA GLU A 188 -3.87 23.26 15.05
C GLU A 188 -2.39 23.67 15.19
N HIS A 189 -2.09 24.85 14.64
CA HIS A 189 -0.96 25.71 15.00
C HIS A 189 0.46 25.17 14.72
N LEU A 190 0.82 25.05 13.44
CA LEU A 190 2.22 25.15 13.01
C LEU A 190 2.61 26.62 12.81
N ASP A 191 2.57 27.42 13.89
CA ASP A 191 3.20 28.74 13.93
C ASP A 191 4.44 28.75 14.83
N ASP A 192 4.87 27.59 15.35
CA ASP A 192 6.09 27.51 16.16
C ASP A 192 6.99 26.34 15.73
N ALA A 193 8.26 26.67 15.61
CA ALA A 193 9.38 25.93 15.02
C ALA A 193 9.36 25.80 13.49
N GLY A 194 10.38 26.39 12.85
CA GLY A 194 10.81 26.10 11.47
C GLY A 194 11.33 24.67 11.28
N GLY A 195 10.57 23.69 11.74
CA GLY A 195 10.78 22.28 11.50
C GLY A 195 10.23 21.92 10.13
N GLU A 196 11.13 21.49 9.25
CA GLU A 196 10.84 20.89 7.97
C GLU A 196 9.64 19.92 8.11
N THR A 197 8.58 20.17 7.35
CA THR A 197 7.41 19.29 7.28
C THR A 197 7.89 17.88 6.98
N GLN A 198 7.86 16.98 7.98
CA GLN A 198 8.33 15.62 7.79
C GLN A 198 7.52 14.97 6.67
N VAL A 199 8.24 14.52 5.64
CA VAL A 199 7.61 13.89 4.48
C VAL A 199 7.11 12.50 4.91
N SER A 200 5.83 12.23 4.62
CA SER A 200 5.07 10.98 4.82
C SER A 200 5.87 9.67 4.55
N SER A 201 6.86 9.70 3.65
CA SER A 201 7.72 8.55 3.33
C SER A 201 8.68 8.12 4.44
N THR A 202 9.07 9.00 5.37
CA THR A 202 10.04 8.66 6.42
C THR A 202 9.50 7.63 7.42
N LEU A 203 8.19 7.60 7.64
CA LEU A 203 7.52 6.62 8.51
C LEU A 203 7.63 5.17 8.00
N LEU A 204 7.86 4.98 6.70
CA LEU A 204 8.03 3.65 6.11
C LEU A 204 9.41 3.06 6.42
N LEU A 205 10.45 3.90 6.46
CA LEU A 205 11.85 3.46 6.52
C LEU A 205 12.16 2.50 7.68
N PRO A 206 11.64 2.70 8.91
CA PRO A 206 11.86 1.75 9.99
C PRO A 206 11.37 0.33 9.69
N PHE A 207 10.28 0.18 8.93
CA PHE A 207 9.75 -1.15 8.58
C PHE A 207 10.67 -1.90 7.60
N PHE A 208 11.40 -1.20 6.73
CA PHE A 208 12.38 -1.81 5.84
C PHE A 208 13.59 -2.37 6.59
N GLN A 209 13.84 -1.87 7.80
CA GLN A 209 14.94 -2.31 8.66
C GLN A 209 14.55 -3.49 9.57
N LEU A 210 13.27 -3.87 9.60
CA LEU A 210 12.78 -5.01 10.38
C LEU A 210 12.94 -6.33 9.58
N PRO A 211 13.68 -7.33 10.09
CA PRO A 211 14.09 -8.51 9.31
C PRO A 211 12.96 -9.50 9.00
N SER A 212 11.79 -9.34 9.63
CA SER A 212 10.65 -10.25 9.48
C SER A 212 9.61 -9.73 8.48
N VAL A 213 9.66 -8.44 8.13
CA VAL A 213 8.68 -7.83 7.23
C VAL A 213 8.91 -8.36 5.83
N ARG A 214 7.81 -8.67 5.15
CA ARG A 214 7.79 -9.26 3.79
C ARG A 214 6.94 -8.44 2.83
N ALA A 215 5.84 -7.87 3.31
CA ALA A 215 4.92 -7.10 2.49
C ALA A 215 4.59 -5.75 3.13
N ILE A 216 4.62 -4.70 2.32
CA ILE A 216 4.18 -3.36 2.68
C ILE A 216 3.14 -2.88 1.69
N THR A 217 2.00 -2.43 2.21
CA THR A 217 1.01 -1.67 1.45
C THR A 217 0.85 -0.31 2.09
N ALA A 218 0.91 0.75 1.30
CA ALA A 218 0.71 2.11 1.77
C ALA A 218 -0.04 2.94 0.73
N ASN A 219 -0.77 3.96 1.16
CA ASN A 219 -1.27 5.00 0.26
C ASN A 219 -0.65 6.36 0.59
N SER A 220 -0.74 7.32 -0.34
CA SER A 220 -0.29 8.70 -0.11
C SER A 220 1.17 8.84 0.33
N VAL A 221 2.02 7.97 -0.21
CA VAL A 221 3.47 8.02 0.00
C VAL A 221 4.05 9.03 -0.97
N VAL A 222 4.88 9.94 -0.46
CA VAL A 222 5.58 10.95 -1.27
C VAL A 222 7.07 10.63 -1.22
N ASP A 223 7.70 10.42 -2.38
CA ASP A 223 9.15 10.24 -2.49
C ASP A 223 9.85 11.34 -1.68
N PRO A 224 10.79 11.01 -0.78
CA PRO A 224 11.56 12.05 -0.12
C PRO A 224 12.25 12.86 -1.22
N SER A 225 11.92 14.15 -1.31
CA SER A 225 12.66 15.04 -2.19
C SER A 225 14.11 15.04 -1.74
N THR A 226 15.05 15.02 -2.67
CA THR A 226 16.50 15.10 -2.39
C THR A 226 16.91 16.47 -1.82
N ILE A 227 16.01 17.19 -1.15
CA ILE A 227 16.28 18.44 -0.47
C ILE A 227 17.16 18.10 0.74
N THR A 228 18.47 18.16 0.47
CA THR A 228 19.61 18.33 1.37
C THR A 228 19.61 17.50 2.65
N PRO A 229 20.63 16.66 2.89
CA PRO A 229 20.87 16.13 4.22
C PRO A 229 21.19 17.31 5.15
N THR A 230 20.21 17.75 5.93
CA THR A 230 20.46 18.60 7.08
C THR A 230 21.25 17.79 8.09
N SER A 231 22.34 18.40 8.57
CA SER A 231 23.32 17.93 9.55
C SER A 231 24.45 17.03 9.04
N GLU A 232 25.60 17.68 8.90
CA GLU A 232 26.93 17.14 9.21
C GLU A 232 26.89 16.50 10.61
N GLU A 233 26.47 15.25 10.74
CA GLU A 233 26.71 14.40 11.92
C GLU A 233 26.30 12.95 11.63
N SER A 234 27.19 12.19 10.98
CA SER A 234 27.75 10.95 11.56
C SER A 234 28.44 10.11 10.47
N ASP A 235 29.72 9.89 10.71
CA ASP A 235 30.51 8.81 10.17
C ASP A 235 29.73 7.49 10.12
N GLU A 236 29.93 6.75 9.02
CA GLU A 236 29.83 5.30 8.94
C GLU A 236 28.75 4.63 9.81
N LYS A 237 27.47 4.88 9.54
CA LYS A 237 26.48 3.83 9.80
C LYS A 237 26.62 2.78 8.70
N PRO A 238 26.99 1.52 9.02
CA PRO A 238 27.05 0.47 8.01
C PRO A 238 25.68 0.41 7.36
N ARG A 239 25.65 0.39 6.01
CA ARG A 239 24.41 0.14 5.25
C ARG A 239 23.76 -1.07 5.89
N LEU A 240 22.64 -0.85 6.58
CA LEU A 240 21.81 -1.91 7.12
C LEU A 240 21.56 -2.84 5.92
N GLY A 241 21.86 -4.14 6.11
CA GLY A 241 21.75 -5.12 5.03
C GLY A 241 20.40 -5.02 4.33
N PHE A 242 20.33 -5.45 3.08
CA PHE A 242 19.10 -5.40 2.31
C PHE A 242 17.90 -5.92 3.10
N SER A 243 16.79 -5.21 2.99
CA SER A 243 15.51 -5.59 3.54
C SER A 243 15.05 -6.93 2.98
N SER A 244 14.34 -7.68 3.82
CA SER A 244 13.69 -8.93 3.47
C SER A 244 12.34 -8.78 2.78
N ILE A 245 11.92 -7.54 2.50
CA ILE A 245 10.67 -7.22 1.82
C ILE A 245 10.70 -7.75 0.38
N THR A 246 9.62 -8.43 0.01
CA THR A 246 9.41 -9.00 -1.33
C THR A 246 8.24 -8.35 -2.06
N ASP A 247 7.34 -7.66 -1.34
CA ASP A 247 6.10 -7.15 -1.90
C ASP A 247 5.86 -5.70 -1.45
N ILE A 248 5.72 -4.80 -2.42
CA ILE A 248 5.41 -3.38 -2.21
C ILE A 248 4.16 -3.03 -3.03
N ASP A 249 3.17 -2.42 -2.39
CA ASP A 249 1.94 -1.88 -3.01
C ASP A 249 1.71 -0.44 -2.53
N LEU A 250 1.99 0.53 -3.41
CA LEU A 250 1.86 1.95 -3.14
C LEU A 250 0.70 2.53 -3.94
N ARG A 251 -0.30 3.04 -3.23
CA ARG A 251 -1.54 3.56 -3.81
C ARG A 251 -1.62 5.07 -3.71
N ALA A 252 -2.24 5.73 -4.68
CA ALA A 252 -2.40 7.18 -4.70
C ALA A 252 -1.15 7.94 -4.21
N SER A 253 0.04 7.57 -4.70
CA SER A 253 1.35 7.99 -4.16
C SER A 253 2.11 8.84 -5.18
N SER A 254 3.04 9.70 -4.77
CA SER A 254 3.86 10.52 -5.67
C SER A 254 5.33 10.11 -5.59
N GLY A 255 5.89 9.63 -6.69
CA GLY A 255 7.20 8.95 -6.76
C GLY A 255 8.05 9.46 -7.91
N ASN A 256 8.36 10.76 -7.95
CA ASN A 256 9.10 11.34 -9.08
C ASN A 256 10.54 10.84 -9.21
N HIS A 257 11.12 10.22 -8.18
CA HIS A 257 12.43 9.57 -8.24
C HIS A 257 12.30 8.04 -8.30
N GLY A 258 11.13 7.52 -8.67
CA GLY A 258 10.90 6.09 -8.81
C GLY A 258 10.88 5.33 -7.48
N MET A 259 10.65 6.01 -6.36
CA MET A 259 10.69 5.44 -5.01
C MET A 259 12.03 4.76 -4.70
N GLU A 260 13.14 5.31 -5.22
CA GLU A 260 14.47 4.70 -5.21
C GLU A 260 14.91 4.26 -3.81
N THR A 261 14.69 5.09 -2.79
CA THR A 261 15.06 4.77 -1.40
C THR A 261 14.38 3.49 -0.90
N LEU A 262 13.11 3.28 -1.24
CA LEU A 262 12.33 2.12 -0.82
C LEU A 262 12.70 0.88 -1.64
N VAL A 263 12.77 1.04 -2.96
CA VAL A 263 13.03 -0.07 -3.90
C VAL A 263 14.45 -0.60 -3.74
N SER A 264 15.46 0.27 -3.70
CA SER A 264 16.87 -0.12 -3.58
C SER A 264 17.22 -0.77 -2.24
N SER A 265 16.38 -0.56 -1.21
CA SER A 265 16.52 -1.20 0.08
C SER A 265 16.16 -2.69 0.06
N CYS A 266 15.48 -3.21 -0.96
CA CYS A 266 15.01 -4.61 -1.01
C CYS A 266 16.05 -5.53 -1.67
N ALA A 267 16.30 -6.70 -1.08
CA ALA A 267 17.25 -7.68 -1.65
C ALA A 267 16.69 -8.37 -2.90
N ASP A 268 15.46 -8.86 -2.79
CA ASP A 268 14.83 -9.79 -3.73
C ASP A 268 13.36 -9.40 -3.95
N LEU A 269 13.11 -8.15 -4.36
CA LEU A 269 11.75 -7.66 -4.60
C LEU A 269 11.06 -8.50 -5.68
N LYS A 270 9.89 -9.04 -5.37
CA LYS A 270 9.09 -9.94 -6.24
C LYS A 270 7.86 -9.25 -6.81
N SER A 271 7.19 -8.42 -6.04
CA SER A 271 6.02 -7.66 -6.49
C SER A 271 6.20 -6.18 -6.21
N PHE A 272 6.08 -5.37 -7.25
CA PHE A 272 6.03 -3.92 -7.13
C PHE A 272 4.77 -3.39 -7.81
N LYS A 273 3.90 -2.76 -7.01
CA LYS A 273 2.66 -2.16 -7.47
C LYS A 273 2.66 -0.70 -7.10
N TYR A 274 2.44 0.16 -8.08
CA TYR A 274 2.47 1.59 -7.92
C TYR A 274 1.30 2.23 -8.67
N GLN A 275 0.54 3.07 -7.98
CA GLN A 275 -0.49 3.94 -8.52
C GLN A 275 -0.12 5.38 -8.21
N HIS A 276 0.09 6.18 -9.26
CA HIS A 276 0.45 7.58 -9.12
C HIS A 276 -0.73 8.44 -8.66
N SER A 277 -0.45 9.49 -7.89
CA SER A 277 -1.40 10.58 -7.68
C SER A 277 -0.74 11.95 -7.65
N ASP A 278 -1.25 12.84 -8.50
CA ASP A 278 -0.99 14.28 -8.48
C ASP A 278 -1.82 15.05 -7.44
N SER A 279 -2.68 14.36 -6.66
CA SER A 279 -3.54 15.01 -5.66
C SER A 279 -2.79 15.61 -4.48
N HIS A 280 -1.53 15.22 -4.27
CA HIS A 280 -0.74 15.71 -3.13
C HIS A 280 -0.22 17.12 -3.40
N VAL A 281 -0.24 17.98 -2.38
CA VAL A 281 0.32 19.35 -2.47
C VAL A 281 1.81 19.33 -2.85
N LEU A 282 2.54 18.31 -2.41
CA LEU A 282 3.96 18.10 -2.71
C LEU A 282 4.19 17.17 -3.91
N SER A 283 3.12 16.82 -4.64
CA SER A 283 3.25 15.93 -5.79
C SER A 283 4.11 16.56 -6.87
N HIS A 284 4.96 15.71 -7.42
CA HIS A 284 5.70 15.99 -8.63
C HIS A 284 5.19 15.05 -9.72
N GLY A 285 5.31 15.50 -10.98
CA GLY A 285 4.89 14.71 -12.12
C GLY A 285 5.52 13.32 -12.13
N TYR A 286 4.71 12.34 -12.52
CA TYR A 286 5.12 10.96 -12.67
C TYR A 286 6.29 10.80 -13.66
N GLN A 287 7.35 10.08 -13.27
CA GLN A 287 8.52 9.81 -14.10
C GLN A 287 8.74 8.29 -14.29
N PRO A 288 8.12 7.67 -15.31
CA PRO A 288 8.29 6.25 -15.63
C PRO A 288 9.75 5.78 -15.68
N SER A 289 10.62 6.57 -16.33
CA SER A 289 12.05 6.24 -16.49
C SER A 289 12.82 6.19 -15.16
N ALA A 290 12.37 6.93 -14.14
CA ALA A 290 12.94 6.86 -12.79
C ALA A 290 12.63 5.52 -12.12
N PHE A 291 11.42 4.98 -12.29
CA PHE A 291 11.05 3.66 -11.79
C PHE A 291 11.85 2.53 -12.45
N HIS A 292 12.16 2.64 -13.75
CA HIS A 292 13.01 1.64 -14.41
C HIS A 292 14.42 1.61 -13.82
N ARG A 293 15.00 2.79 -13.56
CA ARG A 293 16.30 2.91 -12.89
C ARG A 293 16.26 2.30 -11.50
N SER A 294 15.27 2.64 -10.67
CA SER A 294 15.17 2.11 -9.30
C SER A 294 14.96 0.59 -9.27
N LEU A 295 14.19 0.03 -10.20
CA LEU A 295 13.90 -1.40 -10.29
C LEU A 295 15.03 -2.23 -10.91
N THR A 296 16.10 -1.62 -11.40
CA THR A 296 17.19 -2.33 -12.11
C THR A 296 17.86 -3.42 -11.26
N HIS A 297 17.96 -3.24 -9.94
CA HIS A 297 18.51 -4.24 -9.04
C HIS A 297 17.61 -5.48 -8.88
N SER A 298 16.31 -5.35 -9.15
CA SER A 298 15.31 -6.42 -8.97
C SER A 298 15.02 -7.20 -10.26
N LYS A 299 15.78 -6.98 -11.34
CA LYS A 299 15.61 -7.65 -12.65
C LYS A 299 15.55 -9.18 -12.59
N LYS A 300 16.21 -9.79 -11.59
CA LYS A 300 16.28 -11.26 -11.43
C LYS A 300 15.25 -11.83 -10.44
N SER A 301 14.55 -10.97 -9.69
CA SER A 301 13.62 -11.37 -8.64
C SER A 301 12.18 -10.94 -8.93
N LEU A 302 11.97 -9.85 -9.68
CA LEU A 302 10.67 -9.23 -9.90
C LEU A 302 9.79 -10.09 -10.81
N GLN A 303 8.64 -10.51 -10.27
CA GLN A 303 7.64 -11.38 -10.89
C GLN A 303 6.38 -10.60 -11.29
N THR A 304 6.00 -9.58 -10.51
CA THR A 304 4.83 -8.74 -10.77
C THR A 304 5.23 -7.27 -10.78
N LEU A 305 4.88 -6.58 -11.87
CA LEU A 305 5.04 -5.13 -12.01
C LEU A 305 3.70 -4.50 -12.39
N TRP A 306 3.12 -3.74 -11.48
CA TRP A 306 2.01 -2.84 -11.80
C TRP A 306 2.49 -1.42 -11.70
N LEU A 307 2.44 -0.70 -12.81
CA LEU A 307 2.98 0.63 -12.91
C LEU A 307 1.92 1.59 -13.42
N ASP A 308 1.62 2.57 -12.57
CA ASP A 308 0.65 3.64 -12.83
C ASP A 308 -0.77 3.14 -13.08
N HIS A 309 -1.13 2.07 -12.37
CA HIS A 309 -2.43 1.44 -12.46
C HIS A 309 -3.53 2.35 -11.88
N TYR A 310 -4.46 2.81 -12.72
CA TYR A 310 -5.45 3.85 -12.35
C TYR A 310 -4.82 5.11 -11.72
N GLY A 311 -3.65 5.52 -12.20
CA GLY A 311 -3.03 6.78 -11.78
C GLY A 311 -3.86 8.00 -12.17
N SER A 312 -3.80 9.05 -11.34
CA SER A 312 -4.39 10.35 -11.65
C SER A 312 -3.30 11.33 -12.08
N HIS A 313 -3.42 11.89 -13.28
CA HIS A 313 -2.49 12.86 -13.84
C HIS A 313 -3.21 14.18 -14.13
N TYR A 314 -2.87 15.22 -13.39
CA TYR A 314 -3.35 16.57 -13.63
C TYR A 314 -2.42 17.30 -14.61
N PRO A 315 -2.94 18.21 -15.45
CA PRO A 315 -2.12 18.97 -16.40
C PRO A 315 -1.00 19.79 -15.73
N PHE A 316 -1.23 20.18 -14.47
CA PHE A 316 -0.30 20.96 -13.65
C PHE A 316 -0.13 20.29 -12.28
N THR A 317 1.09 20.29 -11.79
CA THR A 317 1.48 19.89 -10.44
C THR A 317 2.14 21.08 -9.72
N ALA A 318 2.49 20.92 -8.45
CA ALA A 318 3.27 21.92 -7.72
C ALA A 318 4.63 22.23 -8.39
N ALA A 319 5.16 21.28 -9.16
CA ALA A 319 6.40 21.43 -9.93
C ALA A 319 6.20 22.06 -11.33
N GLY A 320 4.96 22.45 -11.69
CA GLY A 320 4.62 23.05 -12.98
C GLY A 320 3.91 22.08 -13.94
N LEU A 321 4.14 22.25 -15.25
CA LEU A 321 3.51 21.46 -16.31
C LEU A 321 3.87 19.97 -16.17
N ASN A 322 2.86 19.09 -16.10
CA ASN A 322 3.05 17.66 -15.98
C ASN A 322 3.12 16.98 -17.35
N GLN A 323 4.31 16.98 -17.97
CA GLN A 323 4.50 16.42 -19.32
C GLN A 323 5.16 15.03 -19.34
N SER A 324 5.66 14.56 -18.19
CA SER A 324 6.49 13.35 -18.11
C SER A 324 5.68 12.05 -17.96
N HIS A 325 4.38 12.13 -17.67
CA HIS A 325 3.57 10.94 -17.37
C HIS A 325 3.40 9.97 -18.55
N ASP A 326 3.57 10.44 -19.79
CA ASP A 326 3.55 9.62 -21.01
C ASP A 326 4.98 9.23 -21.48
N GLU A 327 6.01 9.44 -20.65
CA GLU A 327 7.37 8.97 -20.95
C GLU A 327 7.44 7.45 -21.06
N TRP A 328 8.37 6.98 -21.89
CA TRP A 328 8.70 5.56 -21.95
C TRP A 328 9.38 5.11 -20.64
N PHE A 329 8.91 3.99 -20.09
CA PHE A 329 9.48 3.37 -18.89
C PHE A 329 10.88 2.84 -19.18
N GLY A 330 11.06 2.15 -20.30
CA GLY A 330 12.27 1.40 -20.64
C GLY A 330 11.97 -0.06 -20.97
N SER A 331 12.97 -0.78 -21.53
CA SER A 331 12.79 -2.19 -21.90
C SER A 331 12.67 -3.09 -20.67
N LEU A 332 11.74 -4.05 -20.73
CA LEU A 332 11.49 -5.07 -19.72
C LEU A 332 12.21 -6.39 -20.02
N VAL A 333 12.95 -6.51 -21.13
CA VAL A 333 13.61 -7.77 -21.56
C VAL A 333 14.52 -8.35 -20.49
N ASP A 334 15.26 -7.51 -19.78
CA ASP A 334 16.21 -7.95 -18.75
C ASP A 334 15.53 -8.46 -17.47
N PHE A 335 14.21 -8.29 -17.32
CA PHE A 335 13.46 -8.77 -16.17
C PHE A 335 13.11 -10.25 -16.36
N THR A 336 14.12 -11.10 -16.19
CA THR A 336 14.14 -12.51 -16.60
C THR A 336 13.10 -13.43 -15.94
N VAL A 337 12.47 -13.01 -14.84
CA VAL A 337 11.46 -13.78 -14.11
C VAL A 337 10.11 -13.07 -14.03
N LEU A 338 9.94 -11.96 -14.75
CA LEU A 338 8.72 -11.15 -14.76
C LEU A 338 7.59 -11.89 -15.47
N GLN A 339 6.53 -12.18 -14.73
CA GLN A 339 5.38 -13.00 -15.15
C GLN A 339 4.16 -12.12 -15.44
N GLU A 340 3.95 -11.08 -14.65
CA GLU A 340 2.80 -10.20 -14.77
C GLU A 340 3.24 -8.75 -14.92
N VAL A 341 2.79 -8.12 -16.01
CA VAL A 341 3.03 -6.71 -16.29
C VAL A 341 1.71 -6.01 -16.49
N ARG A 342 1.48 -4.95 -15.71
CA ARG A 342 0.36 -4.03 -15.86
C ARG A 342 0.90 -2.62 -15.97
N VAL A 343 0.71 -1.98 -17.12
CA VAL A 343 1.36 -0.70 -17.43
C VAL A 343 0.55 0.07 -18.47
N ARG A 344 0.64 1.40 -18.43
CA ARG A 344 0.04 2.24 -19.47
C ARG A 344 0.77 2.07 -20.80
N LEU A 345 0.00 2.11 -21.90
CA LEU A 345 0.53 2.02 -23.27
C LEU A 345 1.72 2.96 -23.54
N PRO A 346 1.66 4.28 -23.26
CA PRO A 346 2.78 5.18 -23.51
C PRO A 346 4.02 4.90 -22.64
N ASN A 347 3.86 4.23 -21.51
CA ASN A 347 5.01 3.82 -20.69
C ASN A 347 5.61 2.50 -21.19
N LEU A 348 4.83 1.62 -21.82
CA LEU A 348 5.31 0.37 -22.40
C LEU A 348 6.06 0.58 -23.73
N LEU A 349 5.53 1.46 -24.58
CA LEU A 349 6.04 1.76 -25.91
C LEU A 349 6.32 3.26 -26.04
N ASP A 350 7.48 3.61 -26.59
CA ASP A 350 7.80 5.02 -26.88
C ASP A 350 7.06 5.49 -28.14
N ILE A 351 5.87 6.08 -27.93
CA ILE A 351 4.92 6.50 -29.00
C ILE A 351 4.58 8.00 -28.96
N ARG A 352 5.26 8.79 -28.14
CA ARG A 352 4.83 10.17 -27.78
C ARG A 352 4.58 11.10 -28.97
N TYR A 353 5.43 11.03 -30.00
CA TYR A 353 5.36 11.93 -31.16
C TYR A 353 5.14 11.19 -32.48
N GLN A 354 4.85 9.89 -32.43
CA GLN A 354 4.81 9.02 -33.61
C GLN A 354 3.66 8.01 -33.51
N ASN A 355 3.13 7.59 -34.66
CA ASN A 355 2.07 6.58 -34.71
C ASN A 355 2.60 5.15 -34.55
N GLU A 356 3.91 4.96 -34.72
CA GLU A 356 4.61 3.68 -34.56
C GLU A 356 5.63 3.79 -33.42
N PRO A 357 5.86 2.70 -32.66
CA PRO A 357 6.80 2.73 -31.55
C PRO A 357 8.24 2.71 -32.06
N THR A 358 9.13 3.45 -31.38
CA THR A 358 10.56 3.47 -31.67
C THR A 358 11.20 2.07 -31.58
N THR A 359 10.70 1.24 -30.68
CA THR A 359 11.13 -0.15 -30.49
C THR A 359 9.91 -1.07 -30.56
N PRO A 360 9.94 -2.15 -31.38
CA PRO A 360 8.83 -3.09 -31.47
C PRO A 360 8.49 -3.72 -30.11
N LEU A 361 7.20 -3.98 -29.86
CA LEU A 361 6.76 -4.55 -28.58
C LEU A 361 7.45 -5.88 -28.24
N MET A 362 7.70 -6.71 -29.25
CA MET A 362 8.41 -7.98 -29.07
C MET A 362 9.85 -7.82 -28.56
N GLU A 363 10.47 -6.65 -28.70
CA GLU A 363 11.81 -6.32 -28.19
C GLU A 363 11.77 -5.60 -26.83
N CYS A 364 10.58 -5.26 -26.34
CA CYS A 364 10.40 -4.65 -25.03
C CYS A 364 10.02 -5.67 -23.95
N LEU A 365 9.41 -6.80 -24.32
CA LEU A 365 8.84 -7.76 -23.36
C LEU A 365 9.82 -8.88 -22.94
N PRO A 366 9.76 -9.35 -21.68
CA PRO A 366 10.55 -10.50 -21.22
C PRO A 366 9.95 -11.82 -21.68
N SER A 367 10.80 -12.85 -21.82
CA SER A 367 10.38 -14.19 -22.25
C SER A 367 9.57 -14.97 -21.20
N SER A 368 9.68 -14.58 -19.92
CA SER A 368 8.99 -15.19 -18.78
C SER A 368 7.52 -14.76 -18.64
N LEU A 369 7.08 -13.78 -19.43
CA LEU A 369 5.77 -13.15 -19.31
C LEU A 369 4.62 -14.15 -19.46
N GLU A 370 3.68 -14.12 -18.52
CA GLU A 370 2.45 -14.93 -18.51
C GLU A 370 1.21 -14.07 -18.79
N THR A 371 1.16 -12.86 -18.21
CA THR A 371 0.02 -11.94 -18.31
C THR A 371 0.51 -10.53 -18.65
N LEU A 372 -0.08 -9.94 -19.69
CA LEU A 372 0.19 -8.56 -20.12
C LEU A 372 -1.10 -7.73 -20.07
N TYR A 373 -1.14 -6.73 -19.20
CA TYR A 373 -2.24 -5.78 -19.08
C TYR A 373 -1.78 -4.40 -19.54
N ILE A 374 -2.41 -3.86 -20.57
CA ILE A 374 -2.08 -2.57 -21.18
C ILE A 374 -3.19 -1.57 -20.90
N GLU A 375 -2.90 -0.51 -20.15
CA GLU A 375 -3.85 0.52 -19.75
C GLU A 375 -3.80 1.77 -20.65
N GLY A 376 -4.88 2.55 -20.66
CA GLY A 376 -4.89 3.86 -21.29
C GLY A 376 -4.67 3.83 -22.80
N CYS A 377 -5.07 2.76 -23.47
CA CYS A 377 -5.03 2.67 -24.92
C CYS A 377 -6.06 3.64 -25.53
N GLN A 378 -5.59 4.72 -26.15
CA GLN A 378 -6.47 5.61 -26.91
C GLN A 378 -6.93 4.92 -28.20
N GLU A 379 -8.15 5.21 -28.64
CA GLU A 379 -8.74 4.62 -29.85
C GLU A 379 -7.82 4.72 -31.08
N ARG A 380 -7.16 5.87 -31.26
CA ARG A 380 -6.21 6.10 -32.38
C ARG A 380 -5.00 5.17 -32.40
N TYR A 381 -4.60 4.62 -31.25
CA TYR A 381 -3.44 3.74 -31.13
C TYR A 381 -3.81 2.25 -31.16
N LEU A 382 -5.11 1.91 -31.12
CA LEU A 382 -5.56 0.52 -31.06
C LEU A 382 -5.08 -0.30 -32.26
N GLY A 383 -5.14 0.25 -33.46
CA GLY A 383 -4.67 -0.45 -34.67
C GLY A 383 -3.17 -0.77 -34.63
N MET A 384 -2.35 0.17 -34.16
CA MET A 384 -0.92 -0.05 -33.94
C MET A 384 -0.71 -1.12 -32.88
N LEU A 385 -1.41 -1.03 -31.74
CA LEU A 385 -1.27 -1.98 -30.65
C LEU A 385 -1.65 -3.41 -31.08
N VAL A 386 -2.75 -3.56 -31.83
CA VAL A 386 -3.17 -4.82 -32.43
C VAL A 386 -2.06 -5.41 -33.30
N SER A 387 -1.48 -4.63 -34.22
CA SER A 387 -0.38 -5.07 -35.08
C SER A 387 0.85 -5.54 -34.28
N GLN A 388 1.24 -4.79 -33.25
CA GLN A 388 2.34 -5.13 -32.36
C GLN A 388 2.08 -6.45 -31.60
N LEU A 389 0.88 -6.61 -31.05
CA LEU A 389 0.49 -7.82 -30.31
C LEU A 389 0.37 -9.06 -31.22
N GLN A 390 -0.14 -8.92 -32.45
CA GLN A 390 -0.14 -10.01 -33.42
C GLN A 390 1.28 -10.51 -33.72
N THR A 391 2.25 -9.59 -33.79
CA THR A 391 3.67 -9.95 -33.96
C THR A 391 4.21 -10.72 -32.75
N VAL A 392 3.83 -10.33 -31.53
CA VAL A 392 4.15 -11.06 -30.29
C VAL A 392 3.55 -12.48 -30.32
N ILE A 393 2.28 -12.62 -30.70
CA ILE A 393 1.57 -13.91 -30.76
C ILE A 393 2.20 -14.84 -31.80
N LYS A 394 2.52 -14.33 -33.00
CA LYS A 394 3.21 -15.09 -34.05
C LYS A 394 4.55 -15.66 -33.57
N ASN A 395 5.25 -14.94 -32.69
CA ASN A 395 6.53 -15.34 -32.12
C ASN A 395 6.41 -15.98 -30.73
N ARG A 396 5.20 -16.28 -30.25
CA ARG A 396 4.96 -16.73 -28.88
C ARG A 396 5.73 -18.01 -28.54
N ARG A 397 5.69 -19.02 -29.42
CA ARG A 397 6.30 -20.33 -29.15
C ARG A 397 7.82 -20.26 -28.93
N THR A 398 8.49 -19.30 -29.57
CA THR A 398 9.95 -19.15 -29.52
C THR A 398 10.40 -18.09 -28.51
N ARG A 399 9.65 -16.98 -28.37
CA ARG A 399 10.04 -15.83 -27.54
C ARG A 399 9.24 -15.65 -26.26
N PHE A 400 7.96 -16.03 -26.24
CA PHE A 400 7.04 -15.80 -25.13
C PHE A 400 6.25 -17.07 -24.77
N PRO A 401 6.94 -18.20 -24.50
CA PRO A 401 6.29 -19.51 -24.42
C PRO A 401 5.27 -19.62 -23.28
N ARG A 402 5.36 -18.74 -22.27
CA ARG A 402 4.50 -18.73 -21.09
C ARG A 402 3.32 -17.77 -21.18
N LEU A 403 3.25 -16.92 -22.21
CA LEU A 403 2.17 -15.96 -22.37
C LEU A 403 0.85 -16.71 -22.46
N LYS A 404 -0.12 -16.34 -21.63
CA LYS A 404 -1.45 -16.95 -21.53
C LYS A 404 -2.56 -15.93 -21.71
N ARG A 405 -2.34 -14.68 -21.28
CA ARG A 405 -3.39 -13.67 -21.19
C ARG A 405 -2.91 -12.30 -21.61
N VAL A 406 -3.75 -11.60 -22.38
CA VAL A 406 -3.57 -10.21 -22.77
C VAL A 406 -4.85 -9.42 -22.45
N ASP A 407 -4.70 -8.31 -21.75
CA ASP A 407 -5.78 -7.38 -21.45
C ASP A 407 -5.45 -6.02 -22.06
N ILE A 408 -6.43 -5.41 -22.72
CA ILE A 408 -6.34 -4.06 -23.26
C ILE A 408 -7.45 -3.23 -22.63
N GLU A 409 -7.07 -2.13 -21.98
CA GLU A 409 -7.98 -1.16 -21.38
C GLU A 409 -7.80 0.21 -22.02
N GLY A 410 -8.91 0.90 -22.26
CA GLY A 410 -8.94 2.23 -22.84
C GLY A 410 -10.26 2.95 -22.63
N ALA A 411 -10.34 4.19 -23.12
CA ALA A 411 -11.58 4.96 -23.17
C ALA A 411 -12.31 4.62 -24.48
N PHE A 412 -13.13 3.57 -24.44
CA PHE A 412 -13.78 2.95 -25.59
C PHE A 412 -15.30 3.14 -25.61
N GLN A 413 -15.87 3.92 -24.70
CA GLN A 413 -17.32 4.15 -24.65
C GLN A 413 -17.84 5.02 -25.80
N ASN A 414 -19.08 4.75 -26.19
CA ASN A 414 -19.94 5.67 -26.93
C ASN A 414 -20.54 6.73 -26.00
N VAL A 415 -19.73 7.64 -25.44
CA VAL A 415 -20.30 8.85 -24.80
C VAL A 415 -20.48 9.90 -25.88
N SER A 416 -21.67 10.50 -25.99
CA SER A 416 -21.84 11.75 -26.72
C SER A 416 -20.92 12.77 -26.07
N SER A 417 -19.83 13.11 -26.74
CA SER A 417 -18.97 14.19 -26.29
C SER A 417 -19.81 15.46 -26.28
N ASP A 418 -20.15 15.97 -25.10
CA ASP A 418 -20.78 17.30 -24.93
C ASP A 418 -19.78 18.45 -25.25
N ASP A 419 -18.80 18.22 -26.11
CA ASP A 419 -17.73 19.15 -26.50
C ASP A 419 -17.61 19.32 -28.02
N GLU A 420 -18.67 19.04 -28.80
CA GLU A 420 -18.77 19.60 -30.15
C GLU A 420 -20.03 20.47 -30.27
N ASP A 421 -19.80 21.77 -30.40
CA ASP A 421 -20.75 22.84 -30.72
C ASP A 421 -21.80 22.41 -31.77
N HIS A 422 -22.95 21.85 -31.39
CA HIS A 422 -24.16 21.91 -32.20
C HIS A 422 -25.43 21.91 -31.36
N VAL A 423 -26.09 23.07 -31.35
CA VAL A 423 -27.49 23.26 -31.00
C VAL A 423 -28.37 22.33 -31.83
N ALA A 424 -29.07 21.36 -31.19
CA ALA A 424 -30.51 21.13 -31.32
C ALA A 424 -30.95 19.71 -30.86
N ASN A 425 -31.84 19.69 -29.86
CA ASN A 425 -32.93 18.74 -29.63
C ASN A 425 -32.74 17.25 -30.00
N SER A 426 -32.44 16.43 -28.99
CA SER A 426 -33.12 15.14 -28.78
C SER A 426 -32.98 14.71 -27.32
N GLY A 427 -33.99 13.99 -26.80
CA GLY A 427 -34.20 13.73 -25.37
C GLY A 427 -33.15 12.81 -24.71
N PRO A 428 -33.30 12.55 -23.39
CA PRO A 428 -32.32 11.77 -22.64
C PRO A 428 -32.53 10.28 -22.90
N GLU A 429 -32.10 9.79 -24.06
CA GLU A 429 -31.74 8.38 -24.18
C GLU A 429 -30.40 8.20 -23.48
N VAL A 430 -30.46 7.74 -22.23
CA VAL A 430 -29.30 7.20 -21.53
C VAL A 430 -28.91 5.93 -22.30
N LEU A 431 -28.09 6.09 -23.34
CA LEU A 431 -27.47 4.96 -24.02
C LEU A 431 -26.69 4.17 -22.96
N GLU A 432 -26.95 2.86 -22.86
CA GLU A 432 -26.13 1.99 -22.03
C GLU A 432 -24.67 2.19 -22.43
N ALA A 433 -23.82 2.51 -21.46
CA ALA A 433 -22.41 2.73 -21.72
C ALA A 433 -21.80 1.38 -22.13
N VAL A 434 -21.59 1.21 -23.44
CA VAL A 434 -21.01 0.00 -24.05
C VAL A 434 -19.80 0.41 -24.89
N ILE A 435 -18.83 -0.50 -24.99
CA ILE A 435 -17.66 -0.37 -25.89
C ILE A 435 -18.15 -0.24 -27.34
N LYS A 436 -17.64 0.74 -28.10
CA LYS A 436 -18.07 0.96 -29.50
C LYS A 436 -17.78 -0.28 -30.37
N ASP A 437 -18.71 -0.63 -31.26
CA ASP A 437 -18.53 -1.76 -32.19
C ASP A 437 -17.25 -1.68 -33.03
N LYS A 438 -16.84 -0.46 -33.45
CA LYS A 438 -15.59 -0.26 -34.19
C LYS A 438 -14.34 -0.69 -33.41
N ILE A 439 -14.38 -0.66 -32.08
CA ILE A 439 -13.28 -1.11 -31.22
C ILE A 439 -13.19 -2.64 -31.28
N TYR A 440 -14.33 -3.33 -31.16
CA TYR A 440 -14.39 -4.78 -31.35
C TYR A 440 -13.94 -5.20 -32.75
N GLN A 441 -14.42 -4.51 -33.80
CA GLN A 441 -14.00 -4.78 -35.17
C GLN A 441 -12.49 -4.58 -35.38
N ALA A 442 -11.91 -3.55 -34.76
CA ALA A 442 -10.47 -3.30 -34.82
C ALA A 442 -9.65 -4.36 -34.06
N ALA A 443 -10.17 -4.89 -32.95
CA ALA A 443 -9.53 -5.92 -32.14
C ALA A 443 -9.78 -7.36 -32.63
N GLU A 444 -10.76 -7.57 -33.52
CA GLU A 444 -11.16 -8.89 -34.02
C GLU A 444 -9.99 -9.70 -34.62
N PRO A 445 -9.08 -9.13 -35.44
CA PRO A 445 -7.92 -9.88 -35.94
C PRO A 445 -7.03 -10.40 -34.80
N LEU A 446 -6.87 -9.61 -33.73
CA LEU A 446 -6.12 -10.02 -32.56
C LEU A 446 -6.84 -11.12 -31.77
N HIS A 447 -8.17 -11.03 -31.65
CA HIS A 447 -8.97 -12.05 -30.98
C HIS A 447 -8.81 -13.41 -31.66
N ILE A 448 -8.92 -13.46 -32.99
CA ILE A 448 -8.73 -14.68 -33.79
C ILE A 448 -7.32 -15.26 -33.56
N ASP A 449 -6.29 -14.42 -33.62
CA ASP A 449 -4.89 -14.84 -33.40
C ASP A 449 -4.69 -15.38 -31.97
N CYS A 450 -5.26 -14.72 -30.95
CA CYS A 450 -5.24 -15.18 -29.56
C CYS A 450 -5.91 -16.53 -29.39
N VAL A 451 -7.14 -16.70 -29.86
CA VAL A 451 -7.88 -17.96 -29.77
C VAL A 451 -7.12 -19.10 -30.47
N SER A 452 -6.58 -18.84 -31.66
CA SER A 452 -5.77 -19.82 -32.41
C SER A 452 -4.50 -20.25 -31.66
N ALA A 453 -3.94 -19.35 -30.86
CA ALA A 453 -2.75 -19.58 -30.04
C ALA A 453 -3.08 -20.16 -28.64
N GLY A 454 -4.36 -20.28 -28.27
CA GLY A 454 -4.81 -20.68 -26.94
C GLY A 454 -4.53 -19.61 -25.87
N LEU A 455 -4.67 -18.33 -26.23
CA LEU A 455 -4.54 -17.17 -25.35
C LEU A 455 -5.92 -16.58 -25.02
N GLU A 456 -6.04 -16.04 -23.81
CA GLU A 456 -7.17 -15.21 -23.40
C GLU A 456 -6.92 -13.76 -23.82
N LEU A 457 -7.88 -13.14 -24.51
CA LEU A 457 -7.91 -11.71 -24.80
C LEU A 457 -9.11 -11.09 -24.11
N HIS A 458 -8.86 -10.05 -23.31
CA HIS A 458 -9.91 -9.24 -22.71
C HIS A 458 -9.77 -7.78 -23.14
N LEU A 459 -10.89 -7.19 -23.53
CA LEU A 459 -10.99 -5.78 -23.86
C LEU A 459 -11.88 -5.12 -22.82
N HIS A 460 -11.35 -4.10 -22.15
CA HIS A 460 -12.01 -3.40 -21.05
C HIS A 460 -12.17 -1.93 -21.38
N ASP A 461 -13.29 -1.35 -20.97
CA ASP A 461 -13.43 0.08 -20.92
C ASP A 461 -13.09 0.58 -19.51
N ARG A 462 -12.30 1.66 -19.44
CA ARG A 462 -11.83 2.20 -18.16
C ARG A 462 -12.97 2.57 -17.21
N ALA A 463 -14.04 3.15 -17.73
CA ALA A 463 -15.17 3.61 -16.93
C ALA A 463 -16.21 2.49 -16.66
N LEU A 464 -16.27 1.43 -17.48
CA LEU A 464 -17.11 0.25 -17.21
C LEU A 464 -16.47 -0.76 -16.25
N SER A 465 -15.15 -0.74 -16.12
CA SER A 465 -14.41 -1.65 -15.23
C SER A 465 -14.68 -1.41 -13.72
N HIS A 466 -15.49 -0.39 -13.40
CA HIS A 466 -15.86 0.01 -12.03
C HIS A 466 -17.34 -0.23 -11.69
N ILE A 467 -18.10 -0.94 -12.53
CA ILE A 467 -19.51 -1.31 -12.30
C ILE A 467 -19.63 -2.76 -11.83
#